data_AF-A0A3C0IW20-F1
#
_entry.id   AF-A0A3C0IW20-F1
#
_cell.length_a   1.000
_cell.length_b   1.000
_cell.length_c   1.000
_cell.angle_alpha   90.00
_cell.angle_beta   90.00
_cell.angle_gamma   90.00
#
_symmetry.space_group_name_H-M   'P 1'
#
loop_
_entity.id
_entity.type
_entity.pdbx_description
1 polymer ?
#
loop_
_entity_poly.entity_id
_entity_poly.type
_entity_poly.pdbx_seq_one_letter_code
_entity_poly.pdbx_strand_id
1 'polypeptide(L)'
;MLGRGRVSQISATIVCLALCAAVFAEGAANRGFETYVGYGDLLDVTSGIEWIDEADGKLEIAGRSRYADVIVIASPEGSSVERHTGMTVDSAGNFRGTVWFLDGPGWYRVSVAARSPGRQTYIIACSFSVHNTSLDTPLAPIEYVGYGTDLTIESPRGGTNVVQEILAVRGWSRYARIRAVVEHLETGEIRSYFIRANQDGSFAFPIPLEVGFGPCEIRLSSLQLDAESWRGAAVYHVISQMPAVYMIEPAYQSGTILAVDRFRIRGVAPGRSTVLVETASENGVETYGRTRVPVIDGSWETWVDMPPGAAAGNLFQLRASVPDADAADPGACRTYTVAVTPARPEPDSAQSWIVHSSDGVIRDLAASIVGDQTDRYEIVRAIHDWVAGNIAYDVRGAKTLRPGPSDALSTFMRREAVCMGYSNLMAALLRAAGFRVWVLIGNADNGIAIVKHAWNEVEVDGRIVAIDVTWDSGIVEGWSFVRRYSGAFFDPRPDQVAFTHFEDR
;
A
#
# COMPACT_ATOMS: atom_id res chain seq x y z
N MET A 1 29.56 -70.76 33.33
CA MET A 1 28.40 -70.68 32.42
C MET A 1 27.35 -69.81 33.10
N LEU A 2 27.40 -68.51 32.83
CA LEU A 2 26.39 -67.50 33.21
C LEU A 2 25.17 -67.69 32.30
N GLY A 3 23.91 -67.41 32.61
CA GLY A 3 23.31 -66.47 33.56
C GLY A 3 22.12 -65.82 32.84
N ARG A 4 20.95 -65.80 33.49
CA ARG A 4 19.62 -65.35 32.98
C ARG A 4 19.58 -63.94 32.37
N GLY A 5 18.64 -63.67 31.45
CA GLY A 5 18.18 -62.29 31.18
C GLY A 5 17.24 -62.03 29.97
N ARG A 6 15.93 -62.23 30.17
CA ARG A 6 14.72 -61.53 29.65
C ARG A 6 14.65 -60.90 28.23
N VAL A 7 13.71 -61.44 27.45
CA VAL A 7 12.55 -60.85 26.73
C VAL A 7 12.48 -59.31 26.58
N SER A 8 12.30 -58.82 25.34
CA SER A 8 11.30 -57.77 25.03
C SER A 8 10.63 -57.97 23.65
N GLN A 9 9.30 -58.02 23.74
CA GLN A 9 8.23 -57.64 22.81
C GLN A 9 8.56 -57.32 21.34
N ILE A 10 8.08 -58.22 20.46
CA ILE A 10 7.77 -57.96 19.05
C ILE A 10 6.42 -57.22 19.04
N SER A 11 6.45 -55.91 18.78
CA SER A 11 5.23 -55.11 18.56
C SER A 11 4.77 -55.22 17.11
N ALA A 12 3.46 -55.37 16.98
CA ALA A 12 2.71 -55.77 15.81
C ALA A 12 2.87 -54.82 14.60
N THR A 13 3.19 -55.41 13.45
CA THR A 13 2.99 -54.79 12.13
C THR A 13 1.50 -54.91 11.78
N ILE A 14 0.76 -53.81 11.89
CA ILE A 14 -0.58 -53.71 11.28
C ILE A 14 -0.37 -53.29 9.83
N VAL A 15 -0.38 -54.28 8.93
CA VAL A 15 -0.59 -54.06 7.50
C VAL A 15 -2.10 -53.99 7.29
N CYS A 16 -2.66 -52.78 7.19
CA CYS A 16 -4.02 -52.59 6.69
C CYS A 16 -3.98 -52.30 5.19
N LEU A 17 -4.00 -53.38 4.40
CA LEU A 17 -4.49 -53.36 3.02
C LEU A 17 -6.00 -53.02 3.06
N ALA A 18 -6.37 -51.80 2.72
CA ALA A 18 -7.76 -51.44 2.50
C ALA A 18 -8.05 -51.40 1.00
N LEU A 19 -8.57 -52.53 0.47
CA LEU A 19 -9.44 -52.51 -0.70
C LEU A 19 -10.70 -51.71 -0.32
N CYS A 20 -10.93 -50.54 -0.91
CA CYS A 20 -12.25 -49.92 -0.88
C CYS A 20 -13.03 -50.27 -2.14
N ALA A 21 -14.16 -50.93 -1.93
CA ALA A 21 -15.19 -51.19 -2.90
C ALA A 21 -15.76 -49.85 -3.40
N ALA A 22 -15.65 -49.60 -4.70
CA ALA A 22 -16.39 -48.55 -5.38
C ALA A 22 -17.88 -48.91 -5.37
N VAL A 23 -18.66 -48.26 -4.50
CA VAL A 23 -20.11 -48.14 -4.73
C VAL A 23 -20.28 -46.99 -5.70
N PHE A 24 -20.53 -47.32 -6.96
CA PHE A 24 -20.80 -46.37 -8.03
C PHE A 24 -22.13 -45.64 -7.75
N ALA A 25 -22.03 -44.40 -7.28
CA ALA A 25 -23.02 -43.39 -7.55
C ALA A 25 -22.49 -42.53 -8.70
N GLU A 26 -23.02 -42.75 -9.91
CA GLU A 26 -22.71 -41.93 -11.08
C GLU A 26 -23.01 -40.45 -10.78
N GLY A 27 -21.98 -39.60 -10.79
CA GLY A 27 -22.12 -38.15 -10.74
C GLY A 27 -21.44 -37.42 -9.57
N ALA A 28 -20.89 -38.11 -8.58
CA ALA A 28 -20.05 -37.48 -7.55
C ALA A 28 -18.59 -37.44 -8.02
N ALA A 29 -17.94 -36.27 -7.95
CA ALA A 29 -16.49 -36.18 -8.11
C ALA A 29 -15.82 -37.17 -7.14
N ASN A 30 -14.83 -37.91 -7.62
CA ASN A 30 -14.15 -38.96 -6.86
C ASN A 30 -13.29 -38.30 -5.76
N ARG A 31 -13.94 -37.91 -4.66
CA ARG A 31 -13.34 -37.22 -3.52
C ARG A 31 -12.71 -38.28 -2.62
N GLY A 32 -11.40 -38.44 -2.74
CA GLY A 32 -10.64 -39.48 -2.05
C GLY A 32 -9.22 -39.07 -1.73
N PHE A 33 -8.62 -39.79 -0.79
CA PHE A 33 -7.21 -39.70 -0.44
C PHE A 33 -6.39 -40.56 -1.39
N GLU A 34 -5.48 -39.95 -2.14
CA GLU A 34 -4.55 -40.63 -3.04
C GLU A 34 -3.16 -40.71 -2.41
N THR A 35 -2.61 -41.92 -2.31
CA THR A 35 -1.19 -42.12 -1.98
C THR A 35 -0.49 -42.74 -3.17
N TYR A 36 0.71 -42.24 -3.47
CA TYR A 36 1.50 -42.77 -4.55
C TYR A 36 2.47 -43.84 -3.98
N VAL A 37 2.23 -45.10 -4.36
CA VAL A 37 2.97 -46.27 -3.86
C VAL A 37 4.45 -46.19 -4.27
N GLY A 38 5.35 -46.43 -3.33
CA GLY A 38 6.81 -46.39 -3.54
C GLY A 38 7.53 -45.17 -2.94
N TYR A 39 6.78 -44.22 -2.36
CA TYR A 39 7.32 -43.00 -1.75
C TYR A 39 7.15 -42.90 -0.23
N GLY A 40 6.66 -43.96 0.43
CA GLY A 40 6.41 -43.98 1.89
C GLY A 40 7.65 -43.79 2.76
N ASP A 41 8.85 -44.12 2.26
CA ASP A 41 10.13 -43.85 2.95
C ASP A 41 10.60 -42.40 2.79
N LEU A 42 9.92 -41.61 1.95
CA LEU A 42 10.29 -40.27 1.55
C LEU A 42 9.53 -39.23 2.36
N LEU A 43 8.21 -39.42 2.52
CA LEU A 43 7.31 -38.54 3.25
C LEU A 43 6.08 -39.30 3.75
N ASP A 44 5.69 -39.05 5.00
CA ASP A 44 4.51 -39.59 5.67
C ASP A 44 3.72 -38.43 6.29
N VAL A 45 2.40 -38.36 6.05
CA VAL A 45 1.55 -37.29 6.60
C VAL A 45 0.78 -37.86 7.79
N THR A 46 0.99 -37.30 8.98
CA THR A 46 0.50 -37.87 10.24
C THR A 46 -0.68 -37.11 10.83
N SER A 47 -0.94 -35.88 10.39
CA SER A 47 -2.13 -35.12 10.76
C SER A 47 -2.51 -34.07 9.70
N GLY A 48 -3.74 -33.57 9.75
CA GLY A 48 -4.30 -32.68 8.72
C GLY A 48 -5.04 -33.42 7.61
N ILE A 49 -5.27 -34.72 7.78
CA ILE A 49 -6.12 -35.57 6.95
C ILE A 49 -7.19 -36.13 7.89
N GLU A 50 -8.34 -35.50 7.95
CA GLU A 50 -9.51 -36.00 8.67
C GLU A 50 -10.61 -36.37 7.68
N TRP A 51 -11.48 -37.33 8.02
CA TRP A 51 -12.59 -37.74 7.16
C TRP A 51 -13.67 -36.65 6.97
N ILE A 52 -13.57 -35.56 7.74
CA ILE A 52 -14.42 -34.39 7.62
C ILE A 52 -13.60 -33.38 6.82
N ASP A 53 -13.81 -33.37 5.51
CA ASP A 53 -13.10 -32.54 4.52
C ASP A 53 -13.49 -31.05 4.63
N GLU A 54 -13.59 -30.45 5.82
CA GLU A 54 -13.93 -29.04 5.98
C GLU A 54 -12.79 -28.26 6.65
N ALA A 55 -12.47 -27.09 6.10
CA ALA A 55 -11.49 -26.18 6.65
C ALA A 55 -12.05 -24.76 6.70
N ASP A 56 -11.80 -24.05 7.79
CA ASP A 56 -12.16 -22.63 7.94
C ASP A 56 -10.95 -21.75 7.59
N GLY A 57 -10.73 -21.54 6.29
CA GLY A 57 -9.73 -20.62 5.75
C GLY A 57 -8.29 -21.12 5.87
N LYS A 58 -8.04 -22.17 6.66
CA LYS A 58 -6.72 -22.76 6.84
C LYS A 58 -6.76 -24.24 7.14
N LEU A 59 -5.66 -24.92 6.83
CA LEU A 59 -5.41 -26.31 7.17
C LEU A 59 -4.06 -26.45 7.87
N GLU A 60 -4.06 -27.02 9.07
CA GLU A 60 -2.84 -27.46 9.76
C GLU A 60 -2.43 -28.83 9.23
N ILE A 61 -1.20 -28.94 8.72
CA ILE A 61 -0.66 -30.21 8.23
C ILE A 61 0.64 -30.54 8.95
N ALA A 62 0.81 -31.80 9.32
CA ALA A 62 2.04 -32.30 9.90
C ALA A 62 2.34 -33.72 9.45
N GLY A 63 3.61 -34.10 9.55
CA GLY A 63 4.08 -35.40 9.13
C GLY A 63 5.55 -35.60 9.40
N ARG A 64 6.13 -36.61 8.75
CA ARG A 64 7.56 -36.88 8.74
C ARG A 64 8.08 -36.87 7.31
N SER A 65 9.26 -36.34 7.12
CA SER A 65 9.95 -36.29 5.84
C SER A 65 11.40 -36.67 6.02
N ARG A 66 11.94 -37.38 5.03
CA ARG A 66 13.38 -37.65 4.95
C ARG A 66 14.17 -36.39 4.54
N TYR A 67 13.53 -35.43 3.89
CA TYR A 67 14.17 -34.25 3.34
C TYR A 67 13.63 -32.97 4.00
N ALA A 68 14.51 -31.97 4.14
CA ALA A 68 14.18 -30.68 4.73
C ALA A 68 13.31 -29.79 3.82
N ASP A 69 13.21 -30.10 2.54
CA ASP A 69 12.47 -29.32 1.55
C ASP A 69 11.14 -30.01 1.25
N VAL A 70 10.12 -29.60 2.01
CA VAL A 70 8.75 -30.10 1.92
C VAL A 70 7.84 -28.92 1.59
N ILE A 71 6.93 -29.14 0.65
CA ILE A 71 5.92 -28.16 0.26
C ILE A 71 4.54 -28.80 0.26
N VAL A 72 3.53 -27.95 0.42
CA VAL A 72 2.15 -28.31 0.12
C VAL A 72 1.64 -27.41 -0.98
N ILE A 73 0.99 -28.04 -1.95
CA ILE A 73 0.41 -27.41 -3.14
C ILE A 73 -1.11 -27.47 -2.97
N ALA A 74 -1.75 -26.32 -2.79
CA ALA A 74 -3.20 -26.19 -2.75
C ALA A 74 -3.70 -25.62 -4.08
N SER A 75 -4.64 -26.31 -4.72
CA SER A 75 -5.21 -25.92 -6.02
C SER A 75 -6.73 -25.86 -5.92
N PRO A 76 -7.38 -24.70 -6.09
CA PRO A 76 -8.83 -24.62 -6.13
C PRO A 76 -9.39 -25.42 -7.32
N GLU A 77 -10.48 -26.16 -7.11
CA GLU A 77 -11.11 -26.93 -8.16
C GLU A 77 -11.66 -26.00 -9.26
N GLY A 78 -11.43 -26.35 -10.53
CA GLY A 78 -11.80 -25.51 -11.67
C GLY A 78 -10.89 -24.30 -11.91
N SER A 79 -9.82 -24.14 -11.14
CA SER A 79 -8.79 -23.11 -11.33
C SER A 79 -7.47 -23.69 -11.81
N SER A 80 -6.68 -22.90 -12.51
CA SER A 80 -5.28 -23.22 -12.84
C SER A 80 -4.28 -22.67 -11.81
N VAL A 81 -4.77 -22.04 -10.74
CA VAL A 81 -3.93 -21.44 -9.69
C VAL A 81 -3.42 -22.54 -8.76
N GLU A 82 -2.11 -22.54 -8.50
CA GLU A 82 -1.47 -23.39 -7.49
C GLU A 82 -0.82 -22.50 -6.43
N ARG A 83 -1.15 -22.75 -5.16
CA ARG A 83 -0.56 -22.07 -4.00
C ARG A 83 0.44 -23.02 -3.34
N HIS A 84 1.71 -22.63 -3.32
CA HIS A 84 2.77 -23.44 -2.70
C HIS A 84 3.09 -22.90 -1.31
N THR A 85 3.09 -23.77 -0.31
CA THR A 85 3.46 -23.44 1.07
C THR A 85 4.65 -24.28 1.48
N GLY A 86 5.75 -23.65 1.86
CA GLY A 86 6.90 -24.35 2.45
C GLY A 86 6.59 -24.83 3.87
N MET A 87 7.01 -26.05 4.18
CA MET A 87 6.84 -26.64 5.51
C MET A 87 8.15 -26.58 6.29
N THR A 88 8.06 -26.28 7.59
CA THR A 88 9.24 -26.31 8.46
C THR A 88 9.50 -27.76 8.85
N VAL A 89 10.71 -28.26 8.57
CA VAL A 89 11.14 -29.62 8.95
C VAL A 89 12.20 -29.52 10.04
N ASP A 90 11.95 -30.17 11.18
CA ASP A 90 12.90 -30.21 12.30
C ASP A 90 14.05 -31.21 12.06
N SER A 91 15.02 -31.24 12.98
CA SER A 91 16.17 -32.13 12.90
C SER A 91 15.82 -33.63 13.07
N ALA A 92 14.64 -33.94 13.58
CA ALA A 92 14.10 -35.30 13.68
C ALA A 92 13.28 -35.71 12.44
N GLY A 93 13.18 -34.81 11.45
CA GLY A 93 12.45 -35.01 10.21
C GLY A 93 10.95 -34.78 10.34
N ASN A 94 10.45 -34.24 11.46
CA ASN A 94 9.03 -33.91 11.56
C ASN A 94 8.80 -32.59 10.85
N PHE A 95 7.78 -32.54 9.99
CA PHE A 95 7.35 -31.31 9.36
C PHE A 95 6.00 -30.85 9.90
N ARG A 96 5.81 -29.54 9.94
CA ARG A 96 4.52 -28.91 10.26
C ARG A 96 4.39 -27.57 9.55
N GLY A 97 3.17 -27.22 9.19
CA GLY A 97 2.84 -25.86 8.76
C GLY A 97 1.34 -25.65 8.58
N THR A 98 1.00 -24.41 8.28
CA THR A 98 -0.37 -23.96 8.01
C THR A 98 -0.51 -23.62 6.54
N VAL A 99 -1.41 -24.30 5.85
CA VAL A 99 -1.83 -23.94 4.48
C VAL A 99 -2.99 -22.98 4.58
N TRP A 100 -2.88 -21.80 3.96
CA TRP A 100 -3.94 -20.78 3.95
C TRP A 100 -4.70 -20.83 2.63
N PHE A 101 -6.03 -20.89 2.70
CA PHE A 101 -6.90 -20.88 1.52
C PHE A 101 -7.25 -19.44 1.14
N LEU A 102 -6.45 -18.86 0.24
CA LEU A 102 -6.54 -17.44 -0.13
C LEU A 102 -7.48 -17.17 -1.32
N ASP A 103 -7.92 -18.22 -2.01
CA ASP A 103 -8.70 -18.13 -3.25
C ASP A 103 -10.22 -18.29 -3.00
N GLY A 104 -10.66 -18.17 -1.75
CA GLY A 104 -12.07 -18.18 -1.35
C GLY A 104 -12.63 -19.57 -1.02
N PRO A 105 -13.95 -19.66 -0.75
CA PRO A 105 -14.62 -20.92 -0.39
C PRO A 105 -14.69 -21.88 -1.57
N GLY A 106 -14.81 -23.18 -1.28
CA GLY A 106 -14.95 -24.23 -2.27
C GLY A 106 -13.96 -25.37 -2.09
N TRP A 107 -13.92 -26.29 -3.06
CA TRP A 107 -13.07 -27.47 -3.00
C TRP A 107 -11.66 -27.17 -3.48
N TYR A 108 -10.67 -27.71 -2.77
CA TYR A 108 -9.26 -27.63 -3.08
C TYR A 108 -8.68 -29.03 -3.20
N ARG A 109 -7.85 -29.25 -4.22
CA ARG A 109 -6.92 -30.39 -4.25
C ARG A 109 -5.64 -29.97 -3.54
N VAL A 110 -5.31 -30.65 -2.45
CA VAL A 110 -4.12 -30.42 -1.63
C VAL A 110 -3.14 -31.56 -1.87
N SER A 111 -1.91 -31.25 -2.29
CA SER A 111 -0.87 -32.24 -2.57
C SER A 111 0.37 -31.96 -1.72
N VAL A 112 0.91 -32.98 -1.05
CA VAL A 112 2.12 -32.87 -0.24
C VAL A 112 3.29 -33.42 -1.03
N ALA A 113 4.34 -32.62 -1.16
CA ALA A 113 5.49 -32.98 -1.98
C ALA A 113 6.81 -32.69 -1.25
N ALA A 114 7.82 -33.50 -1.55
CA ALA A 114 9.17 -33.31 -1.02
C ALA A 114 10.20 -33.31 -2.15
N ARG A 115 11.31 -32.60 -1.94
CA ARG A 115 12.42 -32.53 -2.89
C ARG A 115 13.70 -33.00 -2.24
N SER A 116 14.33 -33.99 -2.87
CA SER A 116 15.65 -34.44 -2.44
C SER A 116 16.72 -33.39 -2.77
N PRO A 117 17.77 -33.25 -1.94
CA PRO A 117 18.87 -32.32 -2.19
C PRO A 117 19.46 -32.43 -3.60
N GLY A 118 19.66 -31.30 -4.28
CA GLY A 118 20.26 -31.24 -5.61
C GLY A 118 19.34 -31.61 -6.78
N ARG A 119 18.08 -32.00 -6.53
CA ARG A 119 17.07 -32.14 -7.59
C ARG A 119 16.31 -30.84 -7.81
N GLN A 120 15.81 -30.67 -9.03
CA GLN A 120 15.00 -29.50 -9.41
C GLN A 120 13.50 -29.72 -9.19
N THR A 121 13.04 -30.97 -9.23
CA THR A 121 11.62 -31.34 -9.20
C THR A 121 11.19 -31.85 -7.83
N TYR A 122 9.99 -31.45 -7.40
CA TYR A 122 9.30 -32.04 -6.26
C TYR A 122 8.64 -33.36 -6.64
N ILE A 123 8.57 -34.29 -5.68
CA ILE A 123 7.84 -35.56 -5.83
C ILE A 123 6.62 -35.48 -4.91
N ILE A 124 5.42 -35.61 -5.49
CA ILE A 124 4.16 -35.64 -4.74
C ILE A 124 4.02 -37.02 -4.08
N ALA A 125 3.88 -37.04 -2.75
CA ALA A 125 3.73 -38.27 -1.97
C ALA A 125 2.25 -38.65 -1.82
N CYS A 126 1.39 -37.65 -1.59
CA CYS A 126 -0.05 -37.83 -1.48
C CYS A 126 -0.82 -36.59 -1.95
N SER A 127 -2.09 -36.80 -2.29
CA SER A 127 -3.05 -35.76 -2.63
C SER A 127 -4.41 -36.06 -2.01
N PHE A 128 -5.15 -35.04 -1.61
CA PHE A 128 -6.49 -35.17 -1.03
C PHE A 128 -7.33 -33.92 -1.29
N SER A 129 -8.62 -34.00 -1.00
CA SER A 129 -9.57 -32.90 -1.21
C SER A 129 -9.90 -32.23 0.13
N VAL A 130 -10.06 -30.91 0.13
CA VAL A 130 -10.50 -30.13 1.29
C VAL A 130 -11.52 -29.11 0.83
N HIS A 131 -12.66 -29.01 1.50
CA HIS A 131 -13.66 -27.98 1.29
C HIS A 131 -13.39 -26.80 2.23
N ASN A 132 -12.91 -25.68 1.68
CA ASN A 132 -12.84 -24.45 2.43
C ASN A 132 -14.25 -23.87 2.60
N THR A 133 -14.74 -23.80 3.83
CA THR A 133 -16.06 -23.24 4.16
C THR A 133 -16.02 -21.75 4.46
N SER A 134 -14.82 -21.18 4.59
CA SER A 134 -14.67 -19.78 4.98
C SER A 134 -15.06 -18.84 3.86
N LEU A 135 -15.98 -17.92 4.17
CA LEU A 135 -16.37 -16.85 3.27
C LEU A 135 -15.38 -15.67 3.31
N ASP A 136 -14.66 -15.53 4.41
CA ASP A 136 -13.66 -14.50 4.60
C ASP A 136 -12.28 -14.99 4.13
N THR A 137 -11.60 -14.18 3.34
CA THR A 137 -10.22 -14.47 2.95
C THR A 137 -9.28 -14.18 4.13
N PRO A 138 -8.45 -15.15 4.55
CA PRO A 138 -7.53 -14.91 5.64
C PRO A 138 -6.38 -13.99 5.22
N LEU A 139 -5.88 -13.18 6.14
CA LEU A 139 -4.69 -12.36 5.89
C LEU A 139 -3.43 -13.23 5.98
N ALA A 140 -2.88 -13.68 4.85
CA ALA A 140 -1.59 -14.34 4.83
C ALA A 140 -0.82 -14.02 3.54
N PRO A 141 0.51 -14.02 3.56
CA PRO A 141 1.30 -13.77 2.37
C PRO A 141 1.31 -15.00 1.46
N ILE A 142 1.25 -14.75 0.17
CA ILE A 142 1.63 -15.69 -0.88
C ILE A 142 3.15 -15.61 -1.02
N GLU A 143 3.84 -16.67 -0.64
CA GLU A 143 5.31 -16.74 -0.68
C GLU A 143 5.76 -17.58 -1.87
N TYR A 144 6.67 -17.04 -2.68
CA TYR A 144 7.14 -17.75 -3.87
C TYR A 144 8.18 -18.81 -3.48
N VAL A 145 7.75 -20.07 -3.46
CA VAL A 145 8.62 -21.23 -3.21
C VAL A 145 9.71 -21.32 -4.28
N GLY A 146 10.97 -21.20 -3.86
CA GLY A 146 12.15 -21.16 -4.73
C GLY A 146 12.98 -19.89 -4.63
N TYR A 147 12.50 -18.87 -3.91
CA TYR A 147 13.22 -17.60 -3.65
C TYR A 147 14.38 -17.70 -2.65
N GLY A 148 14.61 -18.86 -2.04
CA GLY A 148 15.58 -19.03 -0.96
C GLY A 148 15.07 -18.46 0.37
N THR A 149 15.98 -18.18 1.30
CA THR A 149 15.68 -17.64 2.65
C THR A 149 16.04 -16.17 2.77
N ASP A 150 16.12 -15.42 1.65
CA ASP A 150 16.61 -14.03 1.63
C ASP A 150 15.59 -13.00 2.14
N LEU A 151 14.30 -13.34 2.12
CA LEU A 151 13.21 -12.59 2.77
C LEU A 151 12.17 -13.59 3.28
N THR A 152 11.89 -13.56 4.58
CA THR A 152 10.85 -14.38 5.21
C THR A 152 9.84 -13.48 5.91
N ILE A 153 8.55 -13.83 5.80
CA ILE A 153 7.49 -13.08 6.44
C ILE A 153 7.00 -13.86 7.67
N GLU A 154 7.07 -13.25 8.84
CA GLU A 154 6.63 -13.87 10.09
C GLU A 154 5.17 -13.52 10.39
N SER A 155 4.78 -12.26 10.18
CA SER A 155 3.44 -11.76 10.49
C SER A 155 3.09 -10.54 9.62
N PRO A 156 1.79 -10.22 9.44
CA PRO A 156 0.62 -10.93 9.95
C PRO A 156 0.25 -12.18 9.14
N ARG A 157 -0.33 -13.18 9.82
CA ARG A 157 -0.91 -14.41 9.26
C ARG A 157 -2.20 -14.75 10.02
N GLY A 158 -3.30 -15.00 9.32
CA GLY A 158 -4.64 -15.24 9.87
C GLY A 158 -5.46 -13.98 10.15
N GLY A 159 -6.67 -14.15 10.69
CA GLY A 159 -7.65 -13.07 10.76
C GLY A 159 -8.19 -12.70 9.37
N THR A 160 -8.89 -11.57 9.25
CA THR A 160 -9.42 -11.08 7.96
C THR A 160 -8.36 -10.32 7.16
N ASN A 161 -8.40 -10.43 5.83
CA ASN A 161 -7.59 -9.61 4.93
C ASN A 161 -8.09 -8.15 4.78
N VAL A 162 -9.13 -7.77 5.51
CA VAL A 162 -9.60 -6.37 5.61
C VAL A 162 -8.69 -5.60 6.59
N VAL A 163 -8.04 -4.55 6.10
CA VAL A 163 -7.01 -3.78 6.83
C VAL A 163 -7.37 -2.30 6.79
N GLN A 164 -7.34 -1.62 7.93
CA GLN A 164 -7.82 -0.24 8.02
C GLN A 164 -6.92 0.76 7.28
N GLU A 165 -5.64 0.84 7.63
CA GLU A 165 -4.75 1.91 7.12
C GLU A 165 -3.30 1.47 6.94
N ILE A 166 -2.83 0.58 7.81
CA ILE A 166 -1.44 0.14 7.84
C ILE A 166 -1.43 -1.38 7.93
N LEU A 167 -0.69 -2.03 7.03
CA LEU A 167 -0.28 -3.41 7.19
C LEU A 167 1.09 -3.45 7.88
N ALA A 168 1.13 -3.83 9.16
CA ALA A 168 2.36 -3.94 9.93
C ALA A 168 3.02 -5.31 9.72
N VAL A 169 3.95 -5.39 8.77
CA VAL A 169 4.65 -6.64 8.42
C VAL A 169 5.90 -6.81 9.27
N ARG A 170 6.11 -8.01 9.83
CA ARG A 170 7.38 -8.38 10.47
C ARG A 170 7.99 -9.57 9.75
N GLY A 171 9.31 -9.61 9.75
CA GLY A 171 10.04 -10.69 9.12
C GLY A 171 11.54 -10.54 9.27
N TRP A 172 12.25 -11.32 8.47
CA TRP A 172 13.70 -11.31 8.39
C TRP A 172 14.16 -11.13 6.94
N SER A 173 15.21 -10.34 6.73
CA SER A 173 15.80 -10.10 5.43
C SER A 173 17.32 -10.23 5.49
N ARG A 174 17.90 -10.92 4.52
CA ARG A 174 19.36 -10.99 4.33
C ARG A 174 19.94 -9.65 3.91
N TYR A 175 19.15 -8.86 3.18
CA TYR A 175 19.57 -7.57 2.63
C TYR A 175 19.05 -6.42 3.50
N ALA A 176 19.88 -5.39 3.63
CA ALA A 176 19.58 -4.27 4.51
C ALA A 176 18.36 -3.46 4.08
N ARG A 177 17.98 -3.43 2.80
CA ARG A 177 16.86 -2.62 2.29
C ARG A 177 15.71 -3.53 1.89
N ILE A 178 14.51 -3.22 2.37
CA ILE A 178 13.27 -3.90 2.02
C ILE A 178 12.35 -2.88 1.37
N ARG A 179 11.69 -3.29 0.29
CA ARG A 179 10.74 -2.51 -0.48
C ARG A 179 9.36 -3.16 -0.39
N ALA A 180 8.35 -2.35 -0.10
CA ALA A 180 6.95 -2.68 -0.28
C ALA A 180 6.39 -1.87 -1.45
N VAL A 181 5.69 -2.49 -2.37
CA VAL A 181 4.91 -1.83 -3.42
C VAL A 181 3.45 -2.11 -3.16
N VAL A 182 2.65 -1.08 -2.91
CA VAL A 182 1.21 -1.17 -2.74
C VAL A 182 0.56 -0.71 -4.02
N GLU A 183 -0.36 -1.49 -4.56
CA GLU A 183 -1.12 -1.20 -5.77
C GLU A 183 -2.61 -1.35 -5.50
N HIS A 184 -3.40 -0.33 -5.82
CA HIS A 184 -4.85 -0.42 -5.79
C HIS A 184 -5.36 -1.07 -7.08
N LEU A 185 -6.00 -2.23 -6.97
CA LEU A 185 -6.27 -3.10 -8.11
C LEU A 185 -7.35 -2.55 -9.07
N GLU A 186 -8.18 -1.61 -8.63
CA GLU A 186 -9.22 -1.01 -9.47
C GLU A 186 -8.78 0.29 -10.15
N THR A 187 -7.89 1.06 -9.51
CA THR A 187 -7.47 2.39 -10.00
C THR A 187 -6.09 2.34 -10.66
N GLY A 188 -5.30 1.31 -10.37
CA GLY A 188 -3.91 1.19 -10.81
C GLY A 188 -2.95 2.14 -10.08
N GLU A 189 -3.42 2.80 -9.01
CA GLU A 189 -2.61 3.68 -8.17
C GLU A 189 -1.53 2.88 -7.45
N ILE A 190 -0.27 3.32 -7.52
CA ILE A 190 0.87 2.58 -6.97
C ILE A 190 1.71 3.47 -6.05
N ARG A 191 1.99 2.98 -4.84
CA ARG A 191 2.96 3.58 -3.90
C ARG A 191 4.06 2.61 -3.54
N SER A 192 5.28 3.13 -3.41
CA SER A 192 6.45 2.35 -2.99
C SER A 192 7.00 2.89 -1.68
N TYR A 193 7.20 1.99 -0.71
CA TYR A 193 7.76 2.29 0.60
C TYR A 193 9.05 1.51 0.80
N PHE A 194 9.94 2.03 1.65
CA PHE A 194 11.20 1.37 1.99
C PHE A 194 11.45 1.40 3.49
N ILE A 195 12.06 0.33 4.00
CA ILE A 195 12.62 0.29 5.35
C ILE A 195 14.00 -0.36 5.31
N ARG A 196 14.76 -0.18 6.39
CA ARG A 196 15.99 -0.92 6.64
C ARG A 196 15.76 -2.05 7.64
N ALA A 197 16.29 -3.23 7.34
CA ALA A 197 16.43 -4.28 8.34
C ALA A 197 17.48 -3.89 9.39
N ASN A 198 17.29 -4.41 10.59
CA ASN A 198 18.25 -4.35 11.67
C ASN A 198 19.54 -5.11 11.33
N GLN A 199 20.58 -4.93 12.13
CA GLN A 199 21.86 -5.63 11.93
C GLN A 199 21.74 -7.16 11.99
N ASP A 200 20.76 -7.67 12.72
CA ASP A 200 20.45 -9.10 12.82
C ASP A 200 19.55 -9.61 11.68
N GLY A 201 19.12 -8.72 10.76
CA GLY A 201 18.25 -8.99 9.62
C GLY A 201 16.75 -8.86 9.93
N SER A 202 16.34 -8.70 11.19
CA SER A 202 14.93 -8.51 11.54
C SER A 202 14.39 -7.17 11.05
N PHE A 203 13.09 -7.09 10.76
CA PHE A 203 12.43 -5.82 10.43
C PHE A 203 10.98 -5.77 10.94
N ALA A 204 10.50 -4.55 11.16
CA ALA A 204 9.09 -4.23 11.39
C ALA A 204 8.69 -3.09 10.46
N PHE A 205 7.91 -3.41 9.44
CA PHE A 205 7.55 -2.52 8.35
C PHE A 205 6.07 -2.11 8.44
N PRO A 206 5.76 -0.91 8.97
CA PRO A 206 4.41 -0.36 8.87
C PRO A 206 4.20 0.15 7.43
N ILE A 207 3.44 -0.60 6.64
CA ILE A 207 3.17 -0.26 5.23
C ILE A 207 1.84 0.49 5.15
N PRO A 208 1.84 1.79 4.81
CA PRO A 208 0.60 2.55 4.63
C PRO A 208 -0.15 2.10 3.38
N LEU A 209 -1.48 2.07 3.45
CA LEU A 209 -2.39 1.74 2.34
C LEU A 209 -2.92 3.01 1.66
N GLU A 210 -2.05 4.00 1.43
CA GLU A 210 -2.42 5.33 0.91
C GLU A 210 -2.70 5.33 -0.61
N VAL A 211 -3.13 4.21 -1.19
CA VAL A 211 -3.47 4.07 -2.63
C VAL A 211 -4.98 4.17 -2.91
N GLY A 212 -5.79 4.34 -1.85
CA GLY A 212 -7.24 4.31 -1.90
C GLY A 212 -7.83 3.17 -1.06
N PHE A 213 -9.14 3.23 -0.84
CA PHE A 213 -9.89 2.19 -0.11
C PHE A 213 -10.46 1.18 -1.11
N GLY A 214 -10.30 -0.11 -0.82
CA GLY A 214 -10.65 -1.18 -1.75
C GLY A 214 -9.57 -2.26 -1.86
N PRO A 215 -9.62 -3.11 -2.89
CA PRO A 215 -8.69 -4.21 -3.05
C PRO A 215 -7.29 -3.71 -3.42
N CYS A 216 -6.29 -4.14 -2.64
CA CYS A 216 -4.89 -3.78 -2.83
C CYS A 216 -4.00 -5.02 -2.90
N GLU A 217 -2.97 -4.96 -3.75
CA GLU A 217 -1.85 -5.88 -3.76
C GLU A 217 -0.62 -5.23 -3.13
N ILE A 218 0.04 -5.94 -2.21
CA ILE A 218 1.26 -5.48 -1.54
C ILE A 218 2.40 -6.45 -1.83
N ARG A 219 3.35 -6.03 -2.67
CA ARG A 219 4.51 -6.82 -3.08
C ARG A 219 5.73 -6.47 -2.24
N LEU A 220 6.32 -7.46 -1.58
CA LEU A 220 7.50 -7.32 -0.74
C LEU A 220 8.75 -7.87 -1.44
N SER A 221 9.84 -7.13 -1.37
CA SER A 221 11.13 -7.48 -1.99
C SER A 221 12.31 -6.96 -1.17
N SER A 222 13.44 -7.66 -1.21
CA SER A 222 14.66 -7.25 -0.48
C SER A 222 15.93 -7.21 -1.34
N LEU A 223 15.96 -7.94 -2.46
CA LEU A 223 17.10 -7.92 -3.39
C LEU A 223 16.83 -6.96 -4.55
N GLN A 224 17.57 -5.85 -4.56
CA GLN A 224 17.63 -4.94 -5.70
C GLN A 224 18.61 -5.49 -6.76
N LEU A 225 18.14 -5.69 -7.99
CA LEU A 225 18.94 -6.20 -9.11
C LEU A 225 19.58 -5.05 -9.92
N ASP A 226 18.85 -3.95 -10.06
CA ASP A 226 19.29 -2.70 -10.69
C ASP A 226 18.51 -1.51 -10.07
N ALA A 227 18.58 -0.31 -10.66
CA ALA A 227 17.93 0.89 -10.12
C ALA A 227 16.42 0.70 -9.84
N GLU A 228 15.74 -0.17 -10.61
CA GLU A 228 14.27 -0.24 -10.65
C GLU A 228 13.74 -1.67 -10.45
N SER A 229 14.54 -2.69 -10.80
CA SER A 229 14.20 -4.10 -10.67
C SER A 229 14.50 -4.63 -9.28
N TRP A 230 13.47 -5.17 -8.64
CA TRP A 230 13.56 -5.85 -7.36
C TRP A 230 13.06 -7.28 -7.50
N ARG A 231 13.68 -8.19 -6.75
CA ARG A 231 13.22 -9.58 -6.70
C ARG A 231 12.10 -9.72 -5.66
N GLY A 232 10.87 -9.95 -6.11
CA GLY A 232 9.66 -10.03 -5.26
C GLY A 232 9.50 -11.37 -4.56
N ALA A 233 9.49 -11.39 -3.23
CA ALA A 233 9.51 -12.63 -2.44
C ALA A 233 8.15 -13.01 -1.84
N ALA A 234 7.30 -12.03 -1.53
CA ALA A 234 5.99 -12.26 -0.94
C ALA A 234 4.95 -11.25 -1.42
N VAL A 235 3.68 -11.66 -1.47
CA VAL A 235 2.55 -10.81 -1.86
C VAL A 235 1.42 -10.95 -0.85
N TYR A 236 0.87 -9.83 -0.39
CA TYR A 236 -0.41 -9.81 0.31
C TYR A 236 -1.51 -9.28 -0.61
N HIS A 237 -2.68 -9.91 -0.57
CA HIS A 237 -3.92 -9.38 -1.12
C HIS A 237 -4.81 -8.94 0.04
N VAL A 238 -5.05 -7.64 0.16
CA VAL A 238 -5.81 -7.04 1.26
C VAL A 238 -6.95 -6.20 0.72
N ILE A 239 -7.96 -5.98 1.54
CA ILE A 239 -8.97 -4.94 1.31
C ILE A 239 -8.65 -3.78 2.25
N SER A 240 -8.19 -2.65 1.71
CA SER A 240 -8.10 -1.41 2.48
C SER A 240 -9.51 -0.96 2.86
N GLN A 241 -9.80 -1.01 4.16
CA GLN A 241 -11.14 -0.73 4.68
C GLN A 241 -11.44 0.76 4.56
N MET A 242 -12.59 1.07 3.97
CA MET A 242 -13.09 2.44 3.99
C MET A 242 -13.49 2.82 5.43
N PRO A 243 -12.91 3.89 6.00
CA PRO A 243 -13.21 4.31 7.37
C PRO A 243 -14.58 4.99 7.47
N ALA A 244 -15.10 5.09 8.69
CA ALA A 244 -16.40 5.71 8.96
C ALA A 244 -16.42 7.21 8.59
N VAL A 245 -15.28 7.90 8.71
CA VAL A 245 -15.07 9.25 8.20
C VAL A 245 -13.64 9.40 7.67
N TYR A 246 -13.48 10.09 6.53
CA TYR A 246 -12.18 10.45 5.97
C TYR A 246 -12.22 11.83 5.32
N MET A 247 -11.06 12.45 5.20
CA MET A 247 -10.92 13.77 4.57
C MET A 247 -10.63 13.62 3.08
N ILE A 248 -11.15 14.55 2.29
CA ILE A 248 -10.75 14.77 0.89
C ILE A 248 -10.06 16.13 0.73
N GLU A 249 -10.25 17.03 1.70
CA GLU A 249 -9.57 18.29 1.86
C GLU A 249 -9.33 18.53 3.36
N PRO A 250 -8.08 18.37 3.85
CA PRO A 250 -6.88 18.04 3.07
C PRO A 250 -6.89 16.61 2.47
N ALA A 251 -6.03 16.34 1.48
CA ALA A 251 -5.94 15.02 0.83
C ALA A 251 -5.36 13.90 1.71
N TYR A 252 -4.81 14.23 2.88
CA TYR A 252 -4.22 13.29 3.83
C TYR A 252 -5.13 13.02 5.03
N GLN A 253 -5.00 11.83 5.63
CA GLN A 253 -5.90 11.35 6.69
C GLN A 253 -5.42 11.65 8.13
N SER A 254 -4.19 12.14 8.27
CA SER A 254 -3.58 12.57 9.53
C SER A 254 -2.38 13.47 9.25
N GLY A 255 -1.91 14.19 10.26
CA GLY A 255 -0.73 15.05 10.17
C GLY A 255 -1.05 16.50 10.50
N THR A 256 -0.32 17.41 9.87
CA THR A 256 -0.42 18.85 10.14
C THR A 256 -1.14 19.57 9.01
N ILE A 257 -2.06 20.48 9.32
CA ILE A 257 -2.66 21.44 8.39
C ILE A 257 -1.97 22.78 8.58
N LEU A 258 -1.49 23.41 7.51
CA LEU A 258 -0.92 24.75 7.53
C LEU A 258 -2.01 25.78 7.20
N ALA A 259 -2.57 26.40 8.23
CA ALA A 259 -3.69 27.34 8.08
C ALA A 259 -3.24 28.79 8.27
N VAL A 260 -3.55 29.65 7.31
CA VAL A 260 -3.23 31.09 7.32
C VAL A 260 -4.29 31.88 8.08
N ASP A 261 -5.54 31.47 7.94
CA ASP A 261 -6.73 32.05 8.57
C ASP A 261 -7.82 30.96 8.62
N ARG A 262 -9.08 31.32 8.91
CA ARG A 262 -10.26 30.49 8.74
C ARG A 262 -10.16 29.70 7.43
N PHE A 263 -10.22 28.38 7.55
CA PHE A 263 -9.96 27.49 6.42
C PHE A 263 -11.11 26.51 6.20
N ARG A 264 -11.23 26.01 4.98
CA ARG A 264 -12.25 25.04 4.61
C ARG A 264 -11.69 23.62 4.72
N ILE A 265 -12.57 22.70 5.13
CA ILE A 265 -12.29 21.26 5.12
C ILE A 265 -13.46 20.53 4.47
N ARG A 266 -13.16 19.40 3.82
CA ARG A 266 -14.16 18.51 3.22
C ARG A 266 -13.82 17.07 3.49
N GLY A 267 -14.84 16.23 3.60
CA GLY A 267 -14.65 14.81 3.79
C GLY A 267 -15.84 14.00 3.29
N VAL A 268 -15.73 12.70 3.52
CA VAL A 268 -16.78 11.72 3.22
C VAL A 268 -17.06 10.94 4.51
N ALA A 269 -18.34 10.66 4.75
CA ALA A 269 -18.82 9.86 5.87
C ALA A 269 -19.94 8.94 5.37
N PRO A 270 -19.59 7.79 4.76
CA PRO A 270 -20.54 6.92 4.08
C PRO A 270 -21.64 6.42 5.03
N GLY A 271 -22.90 6.53 4.59
CA GLY A 271 -24.06 6.08 5.38
C GLY A 271 -24.33 6.88 6.65
N ARG A 272 -23.64 8.01 6.87
CA ARG A 272 -23.86 8.89 8.02
C ARG A 272 -24.70 10.10 7.61
N SER A 273 -25.50 10.61 8.55
CA SER A 273 -26.30 11.83 8.34
C SER A 273 -25.59 13.09 8.84
N THR A 274 -24.65 12.95 9.78
CA THR A 274 -23.89 14.07 10.35
C THR A 274 -22.48 13.64 10.72
N VAL A 275 -21.56 14.61 10.70
CA VAL A 275 -20.21 14.53 11.26
C VAL A 275 -20.05 15.61 12.33
N LEU A 276 -19.33 15.31 13.40
CA LEU A 276 -18.95 16.28 14.43
C LEU A 276 -17.54 16.79 14.13
N VAL A 277 -17.41 18.10 13.95
CA VAL A 277 -16.12 18.77 13.77
C VAL A 277 -15.80 19.59 15.02
N GLU A 278 -14.62 19.40 15.58
CA GLU A 278 -14.19 20.05 16.82
C GLU A 278 -12.80 20.67 16.66
N THR A 279 -12.61 21.83 17.29
CA THR A 279 -11.29 22.40 17.52
C THR A 279 -10.96 22.31 19.01
N ALA A 280 -9.74 21.91 19.34
CA ALA A 280 -9.30 21.71 20.71
C ALA A 280 -7.87 22.20 20.91
N SER A 281 -7.44 22.37 22.16
CA SER A 281 -6.05 22.67 22.53
C SER A 281 -5.10 21.64 21.93
N GLU A 282 -3.80 21.98 21.81
CA GLU A 282 -2.78 21.10 21.23
C GLU A 282 -2.72 19.71 21.92
N ASN A 283 -2.87 19.68 23.24
CA ASN A 283 -2.95 18.44 24.03
C ASN A 283 -4.33 17.78 24.00
N GLY A 284 -5.32 18.40 23.36
CA GLY A 284 -6.63 17.85 23.14
C GLY A 284 -7.58 17.89 24.34
N VAL A 285 -7.22 18.58 25.42
CA VAL A 285 -7.95 18.62 26.69
C VAL A 285 -9.08 19.66 26.68
N GLU A 286 -8.81 20.86 26.17
CA GLU A 286 -9.79 21.95 26.11
C GLU A 286 -10.41 22.02 24.72
N THR A 287 -11.74 22.00 24.62
CA THR A 287 -12.44 22.14 23.34
C THR A 287 -12.81 23.61 23.13
N TYR A 288 -12.33 24.22 22.04
CA TYR A 288 -12.61 25.61 21.69
C TYR A 288 -13.91 25.76 20.90
N GLY A 289 -14.20 24.80 20.01
CA GLY A 289 -15.36 24.85 19.13
C GLY A 289 -15.86 23.46 18.79
N ARG A 290 -17.17 23.34 18.57
CA ARG A 290 -17.84 22.09 18.18
C ARG A 290 -19.01 22.41 17.25
N THR A 291 -19.01 21.79 16.08
CA THR A 291 -20.02 21.99 15.05
C THR A 291 -20.52 20.64 14.54
N ARG A 292 -21.84 20.46 14.46
CA ARG A 292 -22.44 19.32 13.74
C ARG A 292 -22.64 19.72 12.28
N VAL A 293 -22.01 18.97 11.39
CA VAL A 293 -22.02 19.21 9.95
C VAL A 293 -22.94 18.18 9.29
N PRO A 294 -23.93 18.59 8.47
CA PRO A 294 -24.76 17.66 7.72
C PRO A 294 -23.93 16.94 6.66
N VAL A 295 -24.23 15.66 6.45
CA VAL A 295 -23.68 14.86 5.36
C VAL A 295 -24.73 14.78 4.25
N ILE A 296 -24.36 15.18 3.04
CA ILE A 296 -25.22 15.21 1.85
C ILE A 296 -24.54 14.33 0.79
N ASP A 297 -25.26 13.33 0.30
CA ASP A 297 -24.75 12.35 -0.67
C ASP A 297 -23.43 11.67 -0.24
N GLY A 298 -23.28 11.45 1.07
CA GLY A 298 -22.09 10.85 1.69
C GLY A 298 -20.93 11.84 1.93
N SER A 299 -21.01 13.06 1.43
CA SER A 299 -19.97 14.10 1.60
C SER A 299 -20.37 15.16 2.62
N TRP A 300 -19.38 15.80 3.22
CA TRP A 300 -19.58 16.90 4.16
C TRP A 300 -18.48 17.95 3.99
N GLU A 301 -18.80 19.18 4.35
CA GLU A 301 -17.87 20.29 4.29
C GLU A 301 -18.20 21.34 5.35
N THR A 302 -17.18 22.01 5.85
CA THR A 302 -17.36 23.14 6.76
C THR A 302 -16.15 24.06 6.72
N TRP A 303 -16.37 25.31 7.12
CA TRP A 303 -15.30 26.21 7.51
C TRP A 303 -14.91 25.97 8.97
N VAL A 304 -13.62 26.09 9.27
CA VAL A 304 -13.04 25.96 10.60
C VAL A 304 -12.50 27.33 11.01
N ASP A 305 -13.03 27.87 12.10
CA ASP A 305 -12.58 29.12 12.68
C ASP A 305 -11.34 28.92 13.55
N MET A 306 -10.47 29.94 13.57
CA MET A 306 -9.30 29.95 14.45
C MET A 306 -9.74 30.04 15.92
N PRO A 307 -9.09 29.29 16.84
CA PRO A 307 -9.33 29.45 18.27
C PRO A 307 -9.09 30.90 18.74
N PRO A 308 -9.78 31.36 19.79
CA PRO A 308 -9.55 32.69 20.34
C PRO A 308 -8.08 32.93 20.71
N GLY A 309 -7.49 34.01 20.19
CA GLY A 309 -6.10 34.37 20.46
C GLY A 309 -5.05 33.59 19.65
N ALA A 310 -5.48 32.75 18.70
CA ALA A 310 -4.58 32.06 17.78
C ALA A 310 -3.78 33.06 16.92
N ALA A 311 -2.48 32.87 16.89
CA ALA A 311 -1.51 33.66 16.14
C ALA A 311 -0.46 32.74 15.50
N ALA A 312 0.31 33.30 14.56
CA ALA A 312 1.37 32.58 13.87
C ALA A 312 2.30 31.83 14.85
N GLY A 313 2.51 30.54 14.61
CA GLY A 313 3.30 29.65 15.46
C GLY A 313 2.48 28.91 16.53
N ASN A 314 1.20 29.22 16.72
CA ASN A 314 0.33 28.43 17.59
C ASN A 314 -0.11 27.12 16.93
N LEU A 315 -0.34 26.12 17.77
CA LEU A 315 -0.85 24.80 17.41
C LEU A 315 -2.19 24.54 18.11
N PHE A 316 -3.10 23.87 17.42
CA PHE A 316 -4.33 23.34 17.99
C PHE A 316 -4.73 22.03 17.29
N GLN A 317 -5.68 21.28 17.85
CA GLN A 317 -6.18 20.05 17.21
C GLN A 317 -7.48 20.32 16.47
N LEU A 318 -7.62 19.74 15.28
CA LEU A 318 -8.88 19.58 14.57
C LEU A 318 -9.29 18.11 14.64
N ARG A 319 -10.55 17.83 14.99
CA ARG A 319 -11.12 16.49 15.02
C ARG A 319 -12.38 16.42 14.17
N ALA A 320 -12.48 15.42 13.29
CA ALA A 320 -13.69 15.10 12.56
C ALA A 320 -14.13 13.68 12.92
N SER A 321 -15.33 13.53 13.48
CA SER A 321 -15.80 12.24 14.02
C SER A 321 -17.24 11.95 13.65
N VAL A 322 -17.58 10.66 13.58
CA VAL A 322 -18.97 10.24 13.42
C VAL A 322 -19.63 10.23 14.80
N PRO A 323 -20.74 10.98 15.00
CA PRO A 323 -21.48 10.93 16.26
C PRO A 323 -21.97 9.51 16.55
N ASP A 324 -21.86 9.10 17.81
CA ASP A 324 -22.36 7.81 18.30
C ASP A 324 -21.68 6.57 17.68
N ALA A 325 -20.53 6.75 17.02
CA ALA A 325 -19.71 5.63 16.55
C ALA A 325 -19.08 4.89 17.75
N ASP A 326 -19.10 3.56 17.69
CA ASP A 326 -18.39 2.74 18.66
C ASP A 326 -16.89 3.06 18.58
N ALA A 327 -16.20 3.05 19.73
CA ALA A 327 -14.75 3.26 19.79
C ALA A 327 -13.95 2.22 18.97
N ALA A 328 -14.60 1.11 18.58
CA ALA A 328 -14.04 0.07 17.74
C ALA A 328 -14.23 0.33 16.23
N ASP A 329 -15.02 1.34 15.81
CA ASP A 329 -15.30 1.62 14.41
C ASP A 329 -14.05 2.24 13.71
N PRO A 330 -13.46 1.55 12.72
CA PRO A 330 -12.30 2.03 11.96
C PRO A 330 -12.40 3.49 11.53
N GLY A 331 -11.46 4.32 11.97
CA GLY A 331 -11.41 5.72 11.55
C GLY A 331 -12.66 6.53 11.92
N ALA A 332 -13.36 6.17 13.00
CA ALA A 332 -14.49 6.93 13.53
C ALA A 332 -14.17 8.36 13.95
N CYS A 333 -12.89 8.67 14.17
CA CYS A 333 -12.38 10.00 14.45
C CYS A 333 -11.06 10.23 13.71
N ARG A 334 -10.99 11.31 12.95
CA ARG A 334 -9.80 11.84 12.30
C ARG A 334 -9.27 12.99 13.12
N THR A 335 -7.99 12.96 13.46
CA THR A 335 -7.33 14.03 14.23
C THR A 335 -6.17 14.63 13.44
N TYR A 336 -6.14 15.95 13.38
CA TYR A 336 -5.08 16.74 12.75
C TYR A 336 -4.50 17.71 13.76
N THR A 337 -3.20 17.94 13.66
CA THR A 337 -2.59 19.16 14.19
C THR A 337 -2.86 20.28 13.20
N VAL A 338 -3.24 21.46 13.67
CA VAL A 338 -3.34 22.66 12.84
C VAL A 338 -2.27 23.62 13.31
N ALA A 339 -1.38 24.01 12.40
CA ALA A 339 -0.38 25.03 12.64
C ALA A 339 -0.84 26.34 12.00
N VAL A 340 -0.97 27.36 12.83
CA VAL A 340 -1.29 28.71 12.36
C VAL A 340 -0.01 29.29 11.75
N THR A 341 -0.03 29.49 10.43
CA THR A 341 1.11 29.99 9.67
C THR A 341 0.91 31.45 9.32
N PRO A 342 1.96 32.29 9.31
CA PRO A 342 1.82 33.65 8.79
C PRO A 342 1.44 33.61 7.31
N ALA A 343 0.69 34.61 6.86
CA ALA A 343 0.45 34.82 5.44
C ALA A 343 1.79 34.98 4.70
N ARG A 344 1.96 34.24 3.60
CA ARG A 344 3.14 34.42 2.74
C ARG A 344 3.06 35.80 2.08
N PRO A 345 4.21 36.47 1.85
CA PRO A 345 4.25 37.68 1.03
C PRO A 345 3.65 37.43 -0.34
N GLU A 346 3.11 38.48 -0.97
CA GLU A 346 2.60 38.39 -2.34
C GLU A 346 3.63 37.75 -3.27
N PRO A 347 3.21 36.85 -4.19
CA PRO A 347 4.14 36.20 -5.10
C PRO A 347 4.97 37.24 -5.87
N ASP A 348 6.28 36.96 -6.00
CA ASP A 348 7.20 37.90 -6.63
C ASP A 348 6.76 38.25 -8.06
N SER A 349 6.42 39.52 -8.27
CA SER A 349 6.04 40.05 -9.58
C SER A 349 7.14 39.88 -10.63
N ALA A 350 8.40 39.85 -10.20
CA ALA A 350 9.54 39.54 -11.04
C ALA A 350 9.64 38.06 -11.39
N GLN A 351 8.73 37.16 -10.99
CA GLN A 351 8.63 35.82 -11.60
C GLN A 351 7.66 35.79 -12.78
N SER A 352 6.81 36.82 -12.94
CA SER A 352 5.75 36.81 -13.95
C SER A 352 6.25 36.73 -15.39
N TRP A 353 7.48 37.19 -15.68
CA TRP A 353 8.08 37.11 -17.03
C TRP A 353 8.52 35.70 -17.39
N ILE A 354 8.86 34.84 -16.42
CA ILE A 354 9.19 33.42 -16.66
C ILE A 354 7.93 32.57 -16.62
N VAL A 355 7.03 32.90 -15.70
CA VAL A 355 5.79 32.18 -15.47
C VAL A 355 4.72 32.52 -16.52
N HIS A 356 4.78 33.65 -17.21
CA HIS A 356 3.85 34.01 -18.30
C HIS A 356 2.35 34.01 -17.92
N SER A 357 2.00 34.29 -16.67
CA SER A 357 0.59 34.26 -16.17
C SER A 357 -0.38 35.22 -16.89
N SER A 358 0.16 36.27 -17.51
CA SER A 358 -0.61 37.27 -18.27
C SER A 358 -0.63 37.00 -19.78
N ASP A 359 0.05 35.95 -20.26
CA ASP A 359 0.07 35.57 -21.67
C ASP A 359 -1.30 35.03 -22.10
N GLY A 360 -1.77 35.42 -23.30
CA GLY A 360 -3.08 35.04 -23.81
C GLY A 360 -3.24 33.53 -23.96
N VAL A 361 -2.20 32.83 -24.43
CA VAL A 361 -2.24 31.37 -24.63
C VAL A 361 -2.35 30.64 -23.30
N ILE A 362 -1.61 31.09 -22.29
CA ILE A 362 -1.68 30.53 -20.93
C ILE A 362 -3.07 30.77 -20.31
N ARG A 363 -3.64 31.97 -20.49
CA ARG A 363 -4.98 32.29 -19.99
C ARG A 363 -6.06 31.45 -20.64
N ASP A 364 -6.02 31.29 -21.96
CA ASP A 364 -6.99 30.47 -22.70
C ASP A 364 -6.88 29.00 -22.29
N LEU A 365 -5.66 28.50 -22.09
CA LEU A 365 -5.42 27.16 -21.58
C LEU A 365 -5.98 26.98 -20.17
N ALA A 366 -5.68 27.89 -19.25
CA ALA A 366 -6.20 27.85 -17.88
C ALA A 366 -7.73 27.83 -17.88
N ALA A 367 -8.37 28.71 -18.66
CA ALA A 367 -9.84 28.73 -18.81
C ALA A 367 -10.39 27.42 -19.37
N SER A 368 -9.71 26.80 -20.33
CA SER A 368 -10.12 25.51 -20.91
C SER A 368 -10.04 24.34 -19.92
N ILE A 369 -9.03 24.35 -19.03
CA ILE A 369 -8.86 23.32 -18.00
C ILE A 369 -9.89 23.51 -16.88
N VAL A 370 -10.09 24.76 -16.46
CA VAL A 370 -11.04 25.12 -15.39
C VAL A 370 -12.48 24.84 -15.82
N GLY A 371 -12.85 25.17 -17.06
CA GLY A 371 -14.21 25.04 -17.54
C GLY A 371 -15.21 25.76 -16.62
N ASP A 372 -16.26 25.04 -16.22
CA ASP A 372 -17.30 25.56 -15.32
C ASP A 372 -17.03 25.25 -13.83
N GLN A 373 -15.84 24.72 -13.49
CA GLN A 373 -15.50 24.43 -12.10
C GLN A 373 -15.36 25.72 -11.28
N THR A 374 -16.05 25.78 -10.15
CA THR A 374 -16.03 26.94 -9.24
C THR A 374 -15.36 26.65 -7.91
N ASP A 375 -15.25 25.38 -7.52
CA ASP A 375 -14.58 24.99 -6.29
C ASP A 375 -13.07 25.21 -6.42
N ARG A 376 -12.50 25.99 -5.51
CA ARG A 376 -11.12 26.46 -5.60
C ARG A 376 -10.10 25.32 -5.49
N TYR A 377 -10.37 24.35 -4.64
CA TYR A 377 -9.49 23.19 -4.50
C TYR A 377 -9.57 22.27 -5.73
N GLU A 378 -10.78 22.10 -6.28
CA GLU A 378 -10.98 21.36 -7.52
C GLU A 378 -10.31 22.01 -8.74
N ILE A 379 -10.29 23.34 -8.83
CA ILE A 379 -9.55 24.07 -9.87
C ILE A 379 -8.05 23.76 -9.79
N VAL A 380 -7.49 23.81 -8.58
CA VAL A 380 -6.07 23.53 -8.36
C VAL A 380 -5.75 22.08 -8.75
N ARG A 381 -6.62 21.13 -8.39
CA ARG A 381 -6.52 19.73 -8.81
C ARG A 381 -6.60 19.56 -10.32
N ALA A 382 -7.57 20.17 -10.99
CA ALA A 382 -7.72 20.06 -12.44
C ALA A 382 -6.48 20.56 -13.19
N ILE A 383 -5.91 21.68 -12.74
CA ILE A 383 -4.67 22.23 -13.32
C ILE A 383 -3.47 21.32 -13.02
N HIS A 384 -3.36 20.80 -11.80
CA HIS A 384 -2.34 19.83 -11.42
C HIS A 384 -2.39 18.59 -12.33
N ASP A 385 -3.55 17.93 -12.39
CA ASP A 385 -3.76 16.68 -13.12
C ASP A 385 -3.50 16.88 -14.61
N TRP A 386 -3.88 18.03 -15.15
CA TRP A 386 -3.60 18.37 -16.53
C TRP A 386 -2.09 18.50 -16.78
N VAL A 387 -1.34 19.23 -15.94
CA VAL A 387 0.11 19.37 -16.10
C VAL A 387 0.79 18.01 -15.95
N ALA A 388 0.42 17.23 -14.93
CA ALA A 388 0.95 15.89 -14.68
C ALA A 388 0.67 14.91 -15.83
N GLY A 389 -0.49 15.03 -16.47
CA GLY A 389 -0.89 14.21 -17.60
C GLY A 389 -0.30 14.63 -18.95
N ASN A 390 0.12 15.89 -19.12
CA ASN A 390 0.44 16.45 -20.44
C ASN A 390 1.91 16.84 -20.65
N ILE A 391 2.73 16.91 -19.60
CA ILE A 391 4.15 17.27 -19.71
C ILE A 391 5.02 16.04 -19.43
N ALA A 392 6.03 15.80 -20.26
CA ALA A 392 7.03 14.74 -20.08
C ALA A 392 8.30 15.28 -19.40
N TYR A 393 8.97 14.45 -18.61
CA TYR A 393 10.21 14.84 -17.97
C TYR A 393 11.37 14.80 -18.98
N ASP A 394 12.13 15.89 -19.09
CA ASP A 394 13.33 15.99 -19.95
C ASP A 394 14.49 15.20 -19.34
N VAL A 395 14.41 13.87 -19.41
CA VAL A 395 15.41 12.94 -18.85
C VAL A 395 16.78 13.20 -19.46
N ARG A 396 16.84 13.43 -20.76
CA ARG A 396 18.10 13.66 -21.48
C ARG A 396 18.74 14.97 -21.04
N GLY A 397 17.98 16.06 -21.03
CA GLY A 397 18.45 17.37 -20.60
C GLY A 397 18.90 17.36 -19.14
N ALA A 398 18.16 16.70 -18.25
CA ALA A 398 18.54 16.50 -16.86
C ALA A 398 19.86 15.72 -16.73
N LYS A 399 19.97 14.55 -17.37
CA LYS A 399 21.17 13.69 -17.28
C LYS A 399 22.42 14.28 -17.93
N THR A 400 22.25 15.15 -18.93
CA THR A 400 23.37 15.81 -19.62
C THR A 400 23.65 17.23 -19.11
N LEU A 401 22.93 17.67 -18.06
CA LEU A 401 23.02 19.02 -17.49
C LEU A 401 22.78 20.14 -18.52
N ARG A 402 21.89 19.86 -19.49
CA ARG A 402 21.49 20.78 -20.57
C ARG A 402 19.97 20.70 -20.78
N PRO A 403 19.17 21.07 -19.77
CA PRO A 403 17.72 21.03 -19.89
C PRO A 403 17.23 22.02 -20.95
N GLY A 404 16.06 21.73 -21.52
CA GLY A 404 15.32 22.70 -22.33
C GLY A 404 14.90 23.96 -21.57
N PRO A 405 14.31 24.95 -22.27
CA PRO A 405 13.72 26.14 -21.64
C PRO A 405 12.70 25.73 -20.59
N SER A 406 12.70 26.45 -19.47
CA SER A 406 11.86 26.14 -18.30
C SER A 406 10.84 27.25 -18.00
N ASP A 407 10.62 28.18 -18.93
CA ASP A 407 9.50 29.11 -18.84
C ASP A 407 8.18 28.40 -19.18
N ALA A 408 7.06 28.94 -18.69
CA ALA A 408 5.76 28.27 -18.79
C ALA A 408 5.28 28.08 -20.24
N LEU A 409 5.43 29.09 -21.09
CA LEU A 409 4.95 29.05 -22.48
C LEU A 409 5.76 28.03 -23.29
N SER A 410 7.09 28.04 -23.16
CA SER A 410 7.94 27.04 -23.81
C SER A 410 7.64 25.63 -23.32
N THR A 411 7.40 25.44 -22.01
CA THR A 411 7.05 24.12 -21.44
C THR A 411 5.72 23.64 -22.00
N PHE A 412 4.71 24.51 -22.06
CA PHE A 412 3.42 24.19 -22.67
C PHE A 412 3.57 23.78 -24.14
N MET A 413 4.32 24.54 -24.94
CA MET A 413 4.49 24.28 -26.37
C MET A 413 5.30 23.01 -26.65
N ARG A 414 6.36 22.76 -25.85
CA ARG A 414 7.26 21.61 -26.03
C ARG A 414 6.68 20.31 -25.46
N ARG A 415 5.77 20.39 -24.49
CA ARG A 415 5.25 19.24 -23.73
C ARG A 415 6.34 18.45 -23.00
N GLU A 416 7.48 19.08 -22.75
CA GLU A 416 8.64 18.45 -22.13
C GLU A 416 9.47 19.50 -21.37
N ALA A 417 9.81 19.23 -20.12
CA ALA A 417 10.66 20.08 -19.29
C ALA A 417 11.29 19.33 -18.10
N VAL A 418 12.18 19.99 -17.36
CA VAL A 418 12.59 19.58 -16.00
C VAL A 418 11.72 20.25 -14.93
N CYS A 419 11.91 19.93 -13.66
CA CYS A 419 11.08 20.39 -12.51
C CYS A 419 10.75 21.89 -12.50
N MET A 420 11.70 22.75 -12.93
CA MET A 420 11.48 24.18 -13.07
C MET A 420 10.37 24.53 -14.07
N GLY A 421 10.34 23.87 -15.24
CA GLY A 421 9.32 24.13 -16.27
C GLY A 421 7.93 23.66 -15.83
N TYR A 422 7.86 22.51 -15.16
CA TYR A 422 6.64 22.03 -14.51
C TYR A 422 6.10 23.06 -13.50
N SER A 423 6.95 23.50 -12.58
CA SER A 423 6.57 24.44 -11.51
C SER A 423 6.17 25.81 -12.04
N ASN A 424 6.84 26.28 -13.10
CA ASN A 424 6.50 27.54 -13.75
C ASN A 424 5.19 27.44 -14.53
N LEU A 425 4.94 26.35 -15.27
CA LEU A 425 3.67 26.16 -15.97
C LEU A 425 2.50 26.03 -14.99
N MET A 426 2.67 25.27 -13.90
CA MET A 426 1.67 25.17 -12.83
C MET A 426 1.34 26.55 -12.23
N ALA A 427 2.36 27.32 -11.86
CA ALA A 427 2.18 28.67 -11.34
C ALA A 427 1.52 29.61 -12.38
N ALA A 428 1.81 29.44 -13.67
CA ALA A 428 1.24 30.23 -14.76
C ALA A 428 -0.27 30.09 -14.82
N LEU A 429 -0.72 28.84 -14.88
CA LEU A 429 -2.11 28.46 -15.00
C LEU A 429 -2.91 28.84 -13.75
N LEU A 430 -2.34 28.57 -12.56
CA LEU A 430 -2.96 28.94 -11.29
C LEU A 430 -3.09 30.46 -11.12
N ARG A 431 -2.05 31.24 -11.43
CA ARG A 431 -2.14 32.72 -11.39
C ARG A 431 -3.13 33.25 -12.42
N ALA A 432 -3.19 32.66 -13.62
CA ALA A 432 -4.21 33.00 -14.62
C ALA A 432 -5.63 32.69 -14.15
N ALA A 433 -5.81 31.66 -13.31
CA ALA A 433 -7.05 31.32 -12.63
C ALA A 433 -7.30 32.10 -11.32
N GLY A 434 -6.45 33.08 -10.97
CA GLY A 434 -6.64 33.97 -9.82
C GLY A 434 -6.16 33.42 -8.48
N PHE A 435 -5.21 32.49 -8.47
CA PHE A 435 -4.63 31.92 -7.25
C PHE A 435 -3.30 32.58 -6.86
N ARG A 436 -3.06 32.68 -5.55
CA ARG A 436 -1.75 33.00 -4.99
C ARG A 436 -0.92 31.72 -4.93
N VAL A 437 0.13 31.68 -5.73
CA VAL A 437 1.03 30.51 -5.86
C VAL A 437 2.47 30.97 -5.95
N TRP A 438 3.33 30.27 -5.23
CA TRP A 438 4.78 30.48 -5.18
C TRP A 438 5.48 29.34 -5.92
N VAL A 439 6.57 29.68 -6.61
CA VAL A 439 7.54 28.71 -7.12
C VAL A 439 8.67 28.65 -6.10
N LEU A 440 8.87 27.48 -5.51
CA LEU A 440 9.93 27.23 -4.55
C LEU A 440 11.08 26.52 -5.26
N ILE A 441 12.30 26.86 -4.89
CA ILE A 441 13.53 26.29 -5.45
C ILE A 441 14.38 25.83 -4.28
N GLY A 442 14.95 24.63 -4.39
CA GLY A 442 15.69 24.04 -3.29
C GLY A 442 16.34 22.73 -3.68
N ASN A 443 16.45 21.85 -2.69
CA ASN A 443 16.84 20.46 -2.88
C ASN A 443 15.69 19.54 -2.51
N ALA A 444 15.61 18.37 -3.13
CA ALA A 444 14.65 17.35 -2.75
C ALA A 444 15.29 15.96 -2.66
N ASP A 445 14.93 15.19 -1.63
CA ASP A 445 15.36 13.80 -1.41
C ASP A 445 14.28 12.84 -1.89
N ASN A 446 14.58 12.09 -2.94
CA ASN A 446 13.66 11.09 -3.50
C ASN A 446 13.86 9.67 -2.90
N GLY A 447 14.61 9.56 -1.80
CA GLY A 447 14.95 8.29 -1.14
C GLY A 447 16.07 7.51 -1.83
N ILE A 448 16.69 8.09 -2.87
CA ILE A 448 17.87 7.57 -3.58
C ILE A 448 18.98 8.61 -3.56
N ALA A 449 18.67 9.86 -3.87
CA ALA A 449 19.60 10.97 -3.91
C ALA A 449 18.90 12.30 -3.60
N ILE A 450 19.70 13.26 -3.13
CA ILE A 450 19.29 14.65 -3.00
C ILE A 450 19.61 15.37 -4.31
N VAL A 451 18.60 15.99 -4.93
CA VAL A 451 18.72 16.68 -6.22
C VAL A 451 18.24 18.13 -6.10
N LYS A 452 18.79 19.03 -6.93
CA LYS A 452 18.21 20.37 -7.09
C LYS A 452 16.81 20.23 -7.68
N HIS A 453 15.85 20.93 -7.08
CA HIS A 453 14.44 20.73 -7.37
C HIS A 453 13.64 22.02 -7.29
N ALA A 454 12.48 22.02 -7.93
CA ALA A 454 11.51 23.10 -7.90
C ALA A 454 10.09 22.53 -7.80
N TRP A 455 9.25 23.18 -7.01
CA TRP A 455 7.86 22.78 -6.74
C TRP A 455 7.01 24.03 -6.45
N ASN A 456 5.73 23.84 -6.10
CA ASN A 456 4.81 24.93 -5.80
C ASN A 456 4.21 24.85 -4.40
N GLU A 457 3.83 26.01 -3.88
CA GLU A 457 2.83 26.12 -2.82
C GLU A 457 1.74 27.07 -3.30
N VAL A 458 0.49 26.75 -3.02
CA VAL A 458 -0.69 27.56 -3.39
C VAL A 458 -1.57 27.76 -2.17
N GLU A 459 -2.10 28.97 -2.02
CA GLU A 459 -3.08 29.24 -0.99
C GLU A 459 -4.50 28.94 -1.51
N VAL A 460 -5.18 28.03 -0.83
CA VAL A 460 -6.53 27.57 -1.15
C VAL A 460 -7.37 27.65 0.10
N ASP A 461 -8.50 28.35 0.04
CA ASP A 461 -9.51 28.42 1.11
C ASP A 461 -8.92 28.51 2.54
N GLY A 462 -7.98 29.45 2.75
CA GLY A 462 -7.38 29.74 4.05
C GLY A 462 -6.21 28.85 4.48
N ARG A 463 -5.78 27.90 3.64
CA ARG A 463 -4.66 26.98 3.92
C ARG A 463 -3.60 26.99 2.82
N ILE A 464 -2.37 26.61 3.19
CA ILE A 464 -1.27 26.40 2.25
C ILE A 464 -1.29 24.94 1.78
N VAL A 465 -1.31 24.76 0.47
CA VAL A 465 -1.28 23.47 -0.23
C VAL A 465 0.06 23.35 -0.94
N ALA A 466 0.86 22.35 -0.59
CA ALA A 466 2.08 22.02 -1.34
C ALA A 466 1.73 21.18 -2.57
N ILE A 467 2.45 21.40 -3.67
CA ILE A 467 2.26 20.68 -4.92
C ILE A 467 3.61 20.40 -5.58
N ASP A 468 3.93 19.13 -5.83
CA ASP A 468 5.01 18.74 -6.75
C ASP A 468 4.47 17.87 -7.89
N VAL A 469 4.01 18.59 -8.91
CA VAL A 469 3.49 17.99 -10.13
C VAL A 469 4.55 17.21 -10.92
N THR A 470 5.85 17.48 -10.70
CA THR A 470 6.93 16.78 -11.41
C THR A 470 6.99 15.32 -10.93
N TRP A 471 6.99 15.11 -9.62
CA TRP A 471 7.04 13.78 -9.02
C TRP A 471 5.72 13.01 -9.16
N ASP A 472 4.60 13.72 -9.35
CA ASP A 472 3.30 13.11 -9.65
C ASP A 472 3.08 12.78 -11.13
N SER A 473 3.96 13.23 -12.03
CA SER A 473 3.79 13.00 -13.48
C SER A 473 4.19 11.60 -13.93
N GLY A 474 5.15 10.98 -13.23
CA GLY A 474 5.71 9.70 -13.64
C GLY A 474 7.09 9.42 -13.09
N ILE A 475 7.71 8.40 -13.65
CA ILE A 475 9.01 7.91 -13.23
C ILE A 475 10.00 7.93 -14.39
N VAL A 476 11.28 7.96 -14.06
CA VAL A 476 12.35 7.80 -15.04
C VAL A 476 12.76 6.34 -15.05
N GLU A 477 12.61 5.67 -16.19
CA GLU A 477 13.08 4.30 -16.42
C GLU A 477 14.27 4.33 -17.38
N GLY A 478 15.48 4.12 -16.86
CA GLY A 478 16.71 4.21 -17.65
C GLY A 478 16.91 5.59 -18.29
N TRP A 479 16.75 5.72 -19.61
CA TRP A 479 16.86 6.99 -20.36
C TRP A 479 15.51 7.55 -20.82
N SER A 480 14.42 6.96 -20.36
CA SER A 480 13.07 7.29 -20.79
C SER A 480 12.23 7.80 -19.62
N PHE A 481 11.30 8.71 -19.91
CA PHE A 481 10.23 9.06 -18.99
C PHE A 481 9.03 8.15 -19.23
N VAL A 482 8.54 7.51 -18.18
CA VAL A 482 7.32 6.71 -18.19
C VAL A 482 6.27 7.41 -17.37
N ARG A 483 5.20 7.84 -18.03
CA ARG A 483 4.08 8.51 -17.37
C ARG A 483 3.40 7.53 -16.41
N ARG A 484 3.32 7.93 -15.15
CA ARG A 484 2.65 7.21 -14.07
C ARG A 484 2.13 8.25 -13.09
N TYR A 485 0.84 8.56 -13.22
CA TYR A 485 0.20 9.48 -12.31
C TYR A 485 0.13 8.85 -10.90
N SER A 486 0.44 9.62 -9.86
CA SER A 486 0.32 9.16 -8.46
C SER A 486 -0.48 10.11 -7.56
N GLY A 487 -0.56 11.40 -7.90
CA GLY A 487 -1.17 12.42 -7.03
C GLY A 487 -0.59 12.44 -5.61
N ALA A 488 0.59 11.84 -5.40
CA ALA A 488 1.19 11.62 -4.09
C ALA A 488 1.77 12.90 -3.50
N PHE A 489 2.02 13.89 -4.35
CA PHE A 489 2.50 15.20 -4.05
C PHE A 489 1.51 16.30 -4.47
N PHE A 490 0.22 15.95 -4.60
CA PHE A 490 -0.89 16.90 -4.66
C PHE A 490 -1.52 17.01 -3.26
N ASP A 491 -1.37 18.17 -2.60
CA ASP A 491 -1.72 18.36 -1.20
C ASP A 491 -1.15 17.25 -0.28
N PRO A 492 0.17 16.93 -0.37
CA PRO A 492 0.79 15.96 0.51
C PRO A 492 0.83 16.50 1.93
N ARG A 493 1.07 15.61 2.89
CA ARG A 493 1.24 16.06 4.27
C ARG A 493 2.45 17.01 4.39
N PRO A 494 2.34 18.12 5.12
CA PRO A 494 3.45 19.04 5.33
C PRO A 494 4.69 18.39 5.93
N ASP A 495 4.56 17.37 6.79
CA ASP A 495 5.69 16.60 7.32
C ASP A 495 6.41 15.82 6.22
N GLN A 496 5.67 15.19 5.29
CA GLN A 496 6.28 14.53 4.13
C GLN A 496 7.11 15.52 3.32
N VAL A 497 6.58 16.72 3.05
CA VAL A 497 7.31 17.78 2.31
C VAL A 497 8.51 18.27 3.12
N ALA A 498 8.38 18.49 4.43
CA ALA A 498 9.47 18.97 5.28
C ALA A 498 10.68 18.02 5.34
N PHE A 499 10.46 16.71 5.14
CA PHE A 499 11.53 15.71 5.10
C PHE A 499 12.03 15.39 3.69
N THR A 500 11.34 15.84 2.64
CA THR A 500 11.69 15.53 1.25
C THR A 500 12.05 16.76 0.42
N HIS A 501 11.65 17.97 0.81
CA HIS A 501 11.82 19.20 0.05
C HIS A 501 12.39 20.31 0.95
N PHE A 502 13.58 20.79 0.60
CA PHE A 502 14.38 21.74 1.37
C PHE A 502 14.58 23.01 0.55
N GLU A 503 13.73 24.01 0.77
CA GLU A 503 13.80 25.33 0.13
C GLU A 503 15.17 25.98 0.37
N ASP A 504 15.77 26.54 -0.69
CA ASP A 504 16.96 27.38 -0.58
C ASP A 504 16.53 28.72 0.06
N ARG A 505 16.64 28.82 1.39
CA ARG A 505 16.31 30.04 2.16
C ARG A 505 17.47 31.02 2.29
#